data_AF-A0A0L7LV86-F1
#
_entry.id   AF-A0A0L7LV86-F1
#
_cell.length_a   1.000
_cell.length_b   1.000
_cell.length_c   1.000
_cell.angle_alpha   90.00
_cell.angle_beta   90.00
_cell.angle_gamma   90.00
#
_symmetry.space_group_name_H-M   'P 1'
#
loop_
_entity.id
_entity.type
_entity.pdbx_description
1 polymer ?
#
loop_
_entity_poly.entity_id
_entity_poly.type
_entity_poly.pdbx_seq_one_letter_code
_entity_poly.pdbx_strand_id
1 'polypeptide(L)'
;MPPQVDPIVSGVLFESDGQTSDLGLDKDVSVLKKATPRKHELVWFNILWFLFLHVGSDSIFEWARDHRTHHKYADTDADPHNAERGLFFSHMGWLCCKKSPEVIEGGKRIDLSDLYEDPVVMFQRKHYLKLMPILCFVLPTVLPVYLWGETWTNAFFIPTILRYTCGINVVWSVNSFAHHYGYRPYDK
;
A
#
# COMPACT_ATOMS: atom_id res chain seq x y z
N MET A 1 -27.86 -11.53 -26.88
CA MET A 1 -27.31 -12.66 -26.09
C MET A 1 -26.00 -12.17 -25.49
N PRO A 2 -25.91 -11.91 -24.18
CA PRO A 2 -24.62 -11.71 -23.57
C PRO A 2 -23.88 -13.05 -23.53
N PRO A 3 -22.55 -13.07 -23.79
CA PRO A 3 -21.79 -14.30 -23.77
C PRO A 3 -21.58 -14.79 -22.33
N GLN A 4 -21.53 -16.12 -22.25
CA GLN A 4 -21.42 -16.94 -21.05
C GLN A 4 -20.22 -16.55 -20.17
N VAL A 5 -20.49 -16.34 -18.89
CA VAL A 5 -19.50 -16.26 -17.81
C VAL A 5 -19.34 -17.66 -17.24
N ASP A 6 -18.12 -18.19 -17.26
CA ASP A 6 -17.69 -19.37 -16.50
C ASP A 6 -16.14 -19.40 -16.49
N PRO A 7 -15.46 -20.05 -15.52
CA PRO A 7 -15.76 -20.20 -14.10
C PRO A 7 -14.46 -20.15 -13.26
N ILE A 8 -13.56 -19.19 -13.52
CA ILE A 8 -12.30 -19.10 -12.77
C ILE A 8 -12.39 -17.90 -11.81
N VAL A 9 -12.93 -18.18 -10.62
CA VAL A 9 -12.86 -17.29 -9.47
C VAL A 9 -11.38 -17.08 -9.17
N SER A 10 -10.83 -15.92 -9.51
CA SER A 10 -9.41 -15.61 -9.37
C SER A 10 -8.95 -15.42 -7.92
N GLY A 11 -9.83 -15.62 -6.93
CA GLY A 11 -9.58 -15.30 -5.51
C GLY A 11 -9.41 -13.79 -5.23
N VAL A 12 -9.36 -12.97 -6.29
CA VAL A 12 -9.23 -11.51 -6.23
C VAL A 12 -10.60 -10.93 -6.56
N LEU A 13 -11.24 -10.27 -5.58
CA LEU A 13 -12.45 -9.48 -5.77
C LEU A 13 -12.11 -8.23 -6.59
N PHE A 14 -12.54 -8.18 -7.84
CA PHE A 14 -12.62 -6.92 -8.58
C PHE A 14 -13.81 -6.10 -8.10
N GLU A 15 -13.78 -4.76 -8.22
CA GLU A 15 -14.95 -3.91 -7.89
C GLU A 15 -16.20 -4.30 -8.69
N SER A 16 -16.01 -4.90 -9.87
CA SER A 16 -17.08 -5.48 -10.70
C SER A 16 -17.64 -6.79 -10.15
N ASP A 17 -16.87 -7.56 -9.39
CA ASP A 17 -17.30 -8.87 -8.85
C ASP A 17 -18.27 -8.70 -7.67
N GLY A 18 -18.24 -7.54 -7.02
CA GLY A 18 -19.25 -7.12 -6.04
C GLY A 18 -20.52 -6.53 -6.67
N GLN A 19 -20.60 -6.40 -8.00
CA GLN A 19 -21.76 -5.87 -8.71
C GLN A 19 -22.65 -7.01 -9.25
N THR A 20 -23.24 -7.81 -8.37
CA THR A 20 -24.45 -8.55 -8.77
C THR A 20 -25.62 -7.57 -8.85
N SER A 21 -26.63 -7.85 -9.69
CA SER A 21 -27.83 -6.99 -9.83
C SER A 21 -28.62 -6.81 -8.53
N ASP A 22 -28.39 -7.68 -7.55
CA ASP A 22 -28.94 -7.67 -6.19
C ASP A 22 -27.89 -7.36 -5.10
N LEU A 23 -26.63 -7.08 -5.48
CA LEU A 23 -25.47 -6.84 -4.60
C LEU A 23 -25.16 -7.95 -3.57
N GLY A 24 -25.75 -9.16 -3.68
CA GLY A 24 -25.40 -10.33 -2.87
C GLY A 24 -25.51 -10.13 -1.34
N LEU A 25 -26.17 -9.06 -0.92
CA LEU A 25 -26.29 -8.64 0.47
C LEU A 25 -27.76 -8.78 0.88
N ASP A 26 -28.00 -9.58 1.92
CA ASP A 26 -29.33 -9.81 2.52
C ASP A 26 -29.97 -8.52 3.11
N LYS A 27 -29.21 -7.41 3.11
CA LYS A 27 -29.64 -6.08 3.53
C LYS A 27 -29.38 -5.06 2.45
N ASP A 28 -30.37 -4.20 2.21
CA ASP A 28 -30.24 -3.05 1.32
C ASP A 28 -29.18 -2.07 1.87
N VAL A 29 -27.98 -2.15 1.32
CA VAL A 29 -26.86 -1.25 1.62
C VAL A 29 -26.82 -0.02 0.72
N SER A 30 -27.82 0.19 -0.16
CA SER A 30 -27.92 1.42 -0.96
C SER A 30 -27.95 2.68 -0.08
N VAL A 31 -28.50 2.54 1.12
CA VAL A 31 -28.53 3.57 2.17
C VAL A 31 -27.13 3.83 2.76
N LEU A 32 -26.28 2.81 2.84
CA LEU A 32 -24.90 2.90 3.36
C LEU A 32 -23.89 3.44 2.34
N LYS A 33 -24.24 3.47 1.04
CA LYS A 33 -23.36 4.01 -0.02
C LYS A 33 -23.14 5.51 0.10
N LYS A 34 -23.99 6.23 0.83
CA LYS A 34 -23.73 7.62 1.16
C LYS A 34 -22.76 7.66 2.32
N ALA A 35 -21.47 7.85 1.99
CA ALA A 35 -20.49 8.26 2.99
C ALA A 35 -21.12 9.37 3.82
N THR A 36 -21.17 9.17 5.15
CA THR A 36 -21.60 10.21 6.07
C THR A 36 -20.82 11.48 5.73
N PRO A 37 -21.43 12.68 5.81
CA PRO A 37 -20.71 13.93 5.62
C PRO A 37 -19.75 14.14 6.79
N ARG A 38 -18.69 13.34 6.86
CA ARG A 38 -17.52 13.63 7.67
C ARG A 38 -17.02 14.96 7.15
N LYS A 39 -16.79 15.92 8.04
CA LYS A 39 -16.24 17.23 7.67
C LYS A 39 -15.08 16.98 6.71
N HIS A 40 -15.16 17.50 5.49
CA HIS A 40 -14.16 17.26 4.44
C HIS A 40 -12.73 17.49 4.96
N GLU A 41 -12.57 18.40 5.93
CA GLU A 41 -11.37 18.64 6.71
C GLU A 41 -10.75 17.36 7.31
N LEU A 42 -11.54 16.48 7.92
CA LEU A 42 -11.06 15.22 8.52
C LEU A 42 -10.60 14.23 7.45
N VAL A 43 -11.28 14.22 6.29
CA VAL A 43 -10.90 13.36 5.16
C VAL A 43 -9.54 13.82 4.62
N TRP A 44 -9.39 15.11 4.35
CA TRP A 44 -8.14 15.68 3.87
C TRP A 44 -7.01 15.56 4.89
N PHE A 45 -7.30 15.76 6.18
CA PHE A 45 -6.33 15.55 7.25
C PHE A 45 -5.79 14.12 7.26
N ASN A 46 -6.67 13.12 7.16
CA ASN A 46 -6.25 11.71 7.11
C ASN A 46 -5.45 11.40 5.85
N ILE A 47 -5.83 11.94 4.69
CA ILE A 47 -5.07 11.77 3.44
C ILE A 47 -3.68 12.38 3.58
N LEU A 48 -3.57 13.61 4.08
CA LEU A 48 -2.28 14.27 4.27
C LEU A 48 -1.38 13.54 5.27
N TRP A 49 -1.97 13.03 6.36
CA TRP A 49 -1.23 12.21 7.33
C TRP A 49 -0.80 10.87 6.75
N PHE A 50 -1.68 10.20 6.00
CA PHE A 50 -1.33 8.95 5.34
C PHE A 50 -0.16 9.17 4.36
N LEU A 51 -0.22 10.22 3.54
CA LEU A 51 0.86 10.61 2.65
C LEU A 51 2.15 10.94 3.43
N PHE A 52 2.07 11.74 4.49
CA PHE A 52 3.23 12.11 5.30
C PHE A 52 3.91 10.89 5.96
N LEU A 53 3.12 9.91 6.41
CA LEU A 53 3.62 8.68 7.03
C LEU A 53 4.17 7.67 6.02
N HIS A 54 3.67 7.65 4.79
CA HIS A 54 4.07 6.68 3.75
C HIS A 54 5.08 7.23 2.74
N VAL A 55 5.48 8.51 2.85
CA VAL A 55 6.56 9.07 2.05
C VAL A 55 7.86 8.31 2.38
N GLY A 56 8.42 7.65 1.37
CA GLY A 56 9.65 6.84 1.49
C GLY A 56 9.44 5.34 1.27
N SER A 57 8.21 4.85 1.11
CA SER A 57 7.87 3.45 0.84
C SER A 57 7.73 3.13 -0.66
N ASP A 58 8.72 3.53 -1.47
CA ASP A 58 8.71 3.52 -2.94
C ASP A 58 7.75 4.53 -3.62
N SER A 59 7.85 4.62 -4.95
CA SER A 59 6.91 5.40 -5.76
C SER A 59 5.54 4.73 -5.77
N ILE A 60 4.46 5.50 -5.94
CA ILE A 60 3.08 4.97 -5.94
C ILE A 60 2.94 3.86 -6.98
N PHE A 61 3.56 4.06 -8.15
CA PHE A 61 3.55 3.09 -9.24
C PHE A 61 4.17 1.74 -8.82
N GLU A 62 5.38 1.78 -8.24
CA GLU A 62 6.12 0.56 -7.88
C GLU A 62 5.43 -0.16 -6.71
N TRP A 63 4.96 0.59 -5.71
CA TRP A 63 4.19 0.04 -4.59
C TRP A 63 2.91 -0.64 -5.07
N ALA A 64 2.11 0.03 -5.91
CA ALA A 64 0.86 -0.52 -6.42
C ALA A 64 1.09 -1.77 -7.28
N ARG A 65 2.13 -1.80 -8.13
CA ARG A 65 2.48 -3.00 -8.89
C ARG A 65 2.81 -4.17 -7.95
N ASP A 66 3.70 -3.95 -7.00
CA ASP A 66 4.15 -5.01 -6.10
C ASP A 66 3.01 -5.49 -5.19
N HIS A 67 2.14 -4.57 -4.73
CA HIS A 67 0.97 -4.90 -3.93
C HIS A 67 -0.09 -5.69 -4.71
N ARG A 68 -0.38 -5.30 -5.96
CA ARG A 68 -1.25 -6.09 -6.86
C ARG A 68 -0.68 -7.47 -7.13
N THR A 69 0.64 -7.57 -7.29
CA THR A 69 1.35 -8.85 -7.48
C THR A 69 1.19 -9.73 -6.24
N HIS A 70 1.38 -9.16 -5.05
CA HIS A 70 1.17 -9.83 -3.78
C HIS A 70 -0.25 -10.37 -3.64
N HIS A 71 -1.30 -9.56 -3.83
CA HIS A 71 -2.68 -10.05 -3.74
C HIS A 71 -3.00 -11.16 -4.76
N LYS A 72 -2.45 -11.06 -5.98
CA LYS A 72 -2.72 -12.05 -7.03
C LYS A 72 -2.01 -13.39 -6.80
N TYR A 73 -0.83 -13.36 -6.19
CA TYR A 73 0.04 -14.54 -6.03
C TYR A 73 0.39 -14.78 -4.57
N ALA A 74 -0.48 -14.37 -3.64
CA ALA A 74 -0.21 -14.35 -2.21
C ALA A 74 0.30 -15.71 -1.71
N ASP A 75 1.33 -15.68 -0.86
CA ASP A 75 1.94 -16.87 -0.25
C ASP A 75 2.51 -17.89 -1.27
N THR A 76 2.81 -17.46 -2.50
CA THR A 76 3.54 -18.26 -3.52
C THR A 76 4.92 -17.67 -3.83
N ASP A 77 5.74 -18.37 -4.63
CA ASP A 77 7.06 -17.88 -5.05
C ASP A 77 7.02 -16.60 -5.91
N ALA A 78 5.85 -16.27 -6.49
CA ALA A 78 5.64 -15.03 -7.24
C ALA A 78 5.21 -13.86 -6.34
N ASP A 79 4.98 -14.07 -5.05
CA ASP A 79 4.73 -13.00 -4.06
C ASP A 79 6.05 -12.30 -3.68
N PRO A 80 6.17 -10.96 -3.87
CA PRO A 80 7.37 -10.21 -3.50
C PRO A 80 7.79 -10.36 -2.04
N HIS A 81 6.85 -10.61 -1.12
CA HIS A 81 7.09 -10.70 0.33
C HIS A 81 6.45 -11.96 0.93
N ASN A 82 6.50 -13.06 0.18
CA ASN A 82 5.98 -14.38 0.54
C ASN A 82 6.20 -14.73 2.02
N ALA A 83 5.12 -14.87 2.79
CA ALA A 83 5.14 -15.20 4.21
C ALA A 83 5.65 -16.62 4.51
N GLU A 84 5.52 -17.57 3.57
CA GLU A 84 6.03 -18.94 3.71
C GLU A 84 7.57 -19.00 3.77
N ARG A 85 8.26 -17.95 3.29
CA ARG A 85 9.72 -17.81 3.43
C ARG A 85 10.15 -17.35 4.82
N GLY A 86 9.20 -17.20 5.74
CA GLY A 86 9.41 -16.92 7.16
C GLY A 86 9.27 -15.45 7.52
N LEU A 87 8.95 -15.22 8.80
CA LEU A 87 8.60 -13.90 9.36
C LEU A 87 9.62 -12.80 9.04
N PHE A 88 10.93 -13.11 9.11
CA PHE A 88 11.97 -12.13 8.81
C PHE A 88 11.97 -11.73 7.33
N PHE A 89 11.78 -12.70 6.43
CA PHE A 89 11.76 -12.45 4.99
C PHE A 89 10.59 -11.55 4.61
N SER A 90 9.37 -11.90 5.04
CA SER A 90 8.17 -11.12 4.74
C SER A 90 8.14 -9.75 5.42
N HIS A 91 8.79 -9.59 6.59
CA HIS A 91 8.88 -8.29 7.27
C HIS A 91 9.88 -7.35 6.58
N MET A 92 11.13 -7.76 6.39
CA MET A 92 12.16 -6.86 5.83
C MET A 92 13.19 -7.55 4.94
N GLY A 93 13.35 -8.86 5.05
CA GLY A 93 14.38 -9.60 4.31
C GLY A 93 14.20 -9.54 2.79
N TRP A 94 12.96 -9.41 2.31
CA TRP A 94 12.67 -9.26 0.89
C TRP A 94 13.30 -8.01 0.25
N LEU A 95 13.46 -6.92 1.02
CA LEU A 95 14.12 -5.69 0.57
C LEU A 95 15.65 -5.84 0.50
N CYS A 96 16.21 -6.78 1.26
CA CYS A 96 17.65 -7.05 1.33
C CYS A 96 18.11 -8.01 0.23
N CYS A 97 17.21 -8.46 -0.66
CA CYS A 97 17.47 -9.44 -1.69
C CYS A 97 16.97 -8.95 -3.05
N LYS A 98 17.51 -9.51 -4.13
CA LYS A 98 16.93 -9.30 -5.45
C LYS A 98 15.61 -10.07 -5.54
N LYS A 99 14.62 -9.48 -6.22
CA LYS A 99 13.38 -10.16 -6.58
C LYS A 99 13.70 -11.44 -7.37
N SER A 100 12.99 -12.52 -7.08
CA SER A 100 13.12 -13.76 -7.83
C SER A 100 12.58 -13.61 -9.25
N PRO A 101 12.99 -14.47 -10.20
CA PRO A 101 12.41 -14.49 -11.54
C PRO A 101 10.88 -14.61 -11.53
N GLU A 102 10.33 -15.41 -10.61
CA GLU A 102 8.89 -15.65 -10.46
C GLU A 102 8.14 -14.36 -10.11
N VAL A 103 8.68 -13.56 -9.18
CA VAL A 103 8.11 -12.25 -8.81
C VAL A 103 8.17 -11.28 -9.99
N ILE A 104 9.29 -11.27 -10.73
CA ILE A 104 9.46 -10.38 -11.89
C ILE A 104 8.45 -10.74 -12.99
N GLU A 105 8.29 -12.03 -13.30
CA GLU A 105 7.33 -12.50 -14.29
C GLU A 105 5.88 -12.31 -13.82
N GLY A 106 5.60 -12.53 -12.53
CA GLY A 106 4.30 -12.27 -11.91
C GLY A 106 3.90 -10.80 -12.07
N GLY A 107 4.82 -9.88 -11.76
CA GLY A 107 4.59 -8.43 -11.87
C GLY A 107 4.36 -7.93 -13.30
N LYS A 108 4.94 -8.58 -14.32
CA LYS A 108 4.67 -8.27 -15.73
C LYS A 108 3.26 -8.61 -16.18
N ARG A 109 2.59 -9.53 -15.48
CA ARG A 109 1.21 -9.99 -15.79
C ARG A 109 0.14 -9.16 -15.07
N ILE A 110 0.54 -8.13 -14.33
CA ILE A 110 -0.38 -7.21 -13.66
C ILE A 110 -0.73 -6.10 -14.64
N ASP A 111 -2.03 -5.80 -14.74
CA ASP A 111 -2.50 -4.61 -15.45
C ASP A 111 -2.16 -3.36 -14.64
N LEU A 112 -1.51 -2.40 -15.31
CA LEU A 112 -1.06 -1.12 -14.75
C LEU A 112 -1.50 0.06 -15.65
N SER A 113 -2.38 -0.18 -16.62
CA SER A 113 -2.85 0.84 -17.58
C SER A 113 -3.38 2.09 -16.87
N ASP A 114 -4.17 1.90 -15.83
CA ASP A 114 -4.69 2.95 -14.96
C ASP A 114 -3.59 3.81 -14.31
N LEU A 115 -2.50 3.19 -13.85
CA LEU A 115 -1.37 3.91 -13.24
C LEU A 115 -0.54 4.69 -14.27
N TYR A 116 -0.49 4.22 -15.52
CA TYR A 116 0.16 4.92 -16.62
C TYR A 116 -0.67 6.11 -17.11
N GLU A 117 -1.99 6.00 -17.06
CA GLU A 117 -2.93 7.06 -17.45
C GLU A 117 -3.05 8.17 -16.40
N ASP A 118 -2.75 7.88 -15.13
CA ASP A 118 -2.78 8.88 -14.05
C ASP A 118 -1.55 9.83 -14.09
N PRO A 119 -1.75 11.13 -14.39
CA PRO A 119 -0.65 12.09 -14.48
C PRO A 119 0.02 12.39 -13.13
N VAL A 120 -0.69 12.26 -12.01
CA VAL A 120 -0.15 12.47 -10.66
C VAL A 120 0.79 11.34 -10.30
N VAL A 121 0.40 10.09 -10.57
CA VAL A 121 1.24 8.91 -10.35
C VAL A 121 2.51 9.00 -11.19
N MET A 122 2.38 9.34 -12.47
CA MET A 122 3.52 9.43 -13.38
C MET A 122 4.44 10.62 -13.07
N PHE A 123 3.90 11.74 -12.60
CA PHE A 123 4.69 12.85 -12.06
C PHE A 123 5.49 12.41 -10.83
N GLN A 124 4.83 11.78 -9.85
CA GLN A 124 5.46 11.33 -8.62
C GLN A 124 6.56 10.32 -8.92
N ARG A 125 6.32 9.36 -9.82
CA ARG A 125 7.30 8.38 -10.26
C ARG A 125 8.53 9.03 -10.90
N LYS A 126 8.33 9.97 -11.83
CA LYS A 126 9.41 10.69 -12.54
C LYS A 126 10.30 11.50 -11.59
N HIS A 127 9.70 12.09 -10.56
CA HIS A 127 10.39 12.97 -9.62
C HIS A 127 10.72 12.32 -8.27
N TYR A 128 10.45 11.03 -8.11
CA TYR A 128 10.50 10.32 -6.83
C TYR A 128 11.84 10.48 -6.11
N LEU A 129 12.95 10.23 -6.80
CA LEU A 129 14.30 10.30 -6.22
C LEU A 129 14.67 11.71 -5.71
N LYS A 130 13.99 12.76 -6.19
CA LYS A 130 14.16 14.13 -5.71
C LYS A 130 13.17 14.45 -4.58
N LEU A 131 11.90 14.09 -4.76
CA LEU A 131 10.84 14.37 -3.80
C LEU A 131 11.03 13.61 -2.49
N MET A 132 11.43 12.34 -2.56
CA MET A 132 11.58 11.47 -1.39
C MET A 132 12.55 12.05 -0.34
N PRO A 133 13.81 12.39 -0.64
CA PRO A 133 14.71 12.88 0.41
C PRO A 133 14.25 14.22 1.00
N ILE A 134 13.64 15.08 0.17
CA ILE A 134 13.13 16.38 0.59
C ILE A 134 11.95 16.22 1.54
N LEU A 135 10.94 15.43 1.16
CA LEU A 135 9.71 15.29 1.93
C LEU A 135 9.85 14.32 3.11
N CYS A 136 10.69 13.28 2.98
CA CYS A 136 10.88 12.26 4.02
C CYS A 136 11.85 12.72 5.12
N PHE A 137 12.94 13.41 4.74
CA PHE A 137 14.05 13.69 5.66
C PHE A 137 14.29 15.19 5.90
N VAL A 138 14.37 16.00 4.84
CA VAL A 138 14.71 17.43 4.97
C VAL A 138 13.57 18.20 5.64
N LEU A 139 12.36 18.13 5.09
CA LEU A 139 11.23 18.89 5.57
C LEU A 139 10.85 18.52 7.02
N PRO A 140 10.78 17.23 7.42
CA PRO A 140 10.49 16.86 8.80
C PRO A 140 11.60 17.23 9.80
N THR A 141 12.84 17.46 9.33
CA THR A 141 13.94 17.97 10.18
C THR A 141 13.92 19.50 10.29
N VAL A 142 13.65 20.20 9.18
CA VAL A 142 13.71 21.67 9.13
C VAL A 142 12.51 22.30 9.82
N LEU A 143 11.29 21.80 9.60
CA LEU A 143 10.08 22.42 10.14
C LEU A 143 10.10 22.57 11.67
N PRO A 144 10.46 21.54 12.48
CA PRO A 144 10.51 21.69 13.93
C PRO A 144 11.47 22.78 14.41
N VAL A 145 12.62 22.91 13.75
CA VAL A 145 13.65 23.89 14.10
C VAL A 145 13.14 25.30 13.88
N TYR A 146 12.49 25.58 12.75
CA TYR A 146 12.05 26.93 12.40
C TYR A 146 10.66 27.30 12.94
N LEU A 147 9.76 26.33 13.15
CA LEU A 147 8.39 26.61 13.60
C LEU A 147 8.27 26.73 15.12
N TRP A 148 9.04 25.96 15.89
CA TRP A 148 8.96 25.96 17.36
C TRP A 148 10.31 25.88 18.07
N GLY A 149 11.42 26.13 17.36
CA GLY A 149 12.75 26.27 17.97
C GLY A 149 13.35 24.96 18.48
N GLU A 150 12.98 23.81 17.89
CA GLU A 150 13.59 22.52 18.27
C GLU A 150 15.08 22.47 17.91
N THR A 151 15.85 21.67 18.65
CA THR A 151 17.26 21.43 18.32
C THR A 151 17.40 20.58 17.05
N TRP A 152 18.43 20.84 16.25
CA TRP A 152 18.72 20.08 15.03
C TRP A 152 18.84 18.58 15.28
N THR A 153 19.48 18.18 16.38
CA THR A 153 19.65 16.78 16.76
C THR A 153 18.30 16.10 17.02
N ASN A 154 17.45 16.70 17.85
CA ASN A 154 16.13 16.13 18.15
C ASN A 154 15.25 16.09 16.89
N ALA A 155 15.23 17.16 16.10
CA ALA A 155 14.44 17.24 14.88
C ALA A 155 14.86 16.20 13.82
N PHE A 156 16.14 15.85 13.76
CA PHE A 156 16.61 14.79 12.87
C PHE A 156 16.33 13.39 13.43
N PHE A 157 16.62 13.12 14.70
CA PHE A 157 16.48 11.75 15.20
C PHE A 157 15.05 11.34 15.51
N ILE A 158 14.19 12.26 15.95
CA ILE A 158 12.85 11.93 16.46
C ILE A 158 11.76 12.03 15.37
N PRO A 159 11.33 13.22 14.90
CA PRO A 159 10.25 13.32 13.94
C PRO A 159 10.64 12.88 12.52
N THR A 160 11.93 12.67 12.26
CA THR A 160 12.44 12.19 10.97
C THR A 160 12.83 10.72 11.01
N ILE A 161 13.90 10.34 11.71
CA ILE A 161 14.43 8.96 11.69
C ILE A 161 13.55 7.97 12.46
N LEU A 162 13.18 8.30 13.71
CA LEU A 162 12.33 7.42 14.51
C LEU A 162 10.94 7.29 13.88
N ARG A 163 10.32 8.40 13.47
CA ARG A 163 9.04 8.38 12.72
C ARG A 163 9.12 7.48 11.48
N TYR A 164 10.16 7.64 10.65
CA TYR A 164 10.33 6.83 9.44
C TYR A 164 10.46 5.35 9.78
N THR A 165 11.36 5.01 10.72
CA THR A 165 11.61 3.64 11.15
C THR A 165 10.35 2.98 11.72
N CYS A 166 9.61 3.67 12.60
CA CYS A 166 8.35 3.16 13.11
C CYS A 166 7.30 2.99 12.01
N GLY A 167 7.16 3.98 11.12
CA GLY A 167 6.18 3.94 10.02
C GLY A 167 6.38 2.74 9.09
N ILE A 168 7.61 2.52 8.62
CA ILE A 168 7.91 1.39 7.72
C ILE A 168 7.72 0.03 8.43
N ASN A 169 8.07 -0.10 9.71
CA ASN A 169 7.85 -1.35 10.46
C ASN A 169 6.36 -1.63 10.68
N VAL A 170 5.53 -0.60 10.84
CA VAL A 170 4.06 -0.78 10.89
C VAL A 170 3.55 -1.31 9.55
N VAL A 171 3.98 -0.73 8.43
CA VAL A 171 3.58 -1.23 7.10
C VAL A 171 4.03 -2.68 6.89
N TRP A 172 5.30 -2.97 7.19
CA TRP A 172 5.86 -4.32 7.06
C TRP A 172 5.26 -5.34 8.03
N SER A 173 4.65 -4.89 9.13
CA SER A 173 3.96 -5.80 10.05
C SER A 173 2.72 -6.44 9.44
N VAL A 174 2.08 -5.76 8.47
CA VAL A 174 0.95 -6.31 7.72
C VAL A 174 1.42 -7.47 6.85
N ASN A 175 2.58 -7.32 6.20
CA ASN A 175 3.16 -8.37 5.36
C ASN A 175 3.62 -9.59 6.17
N SER A 176 3.96 -9.41 7.45
CA SER A 176 4.57 -10.44 8.28
C SER A 176 3.64 -10.93 9.39
N PHE A 177 3.46 -10.15 10.45
CA PHE A 177 2.67 -10.56 11.61
C PHE A 177 1.23 -10.90 11.24
N ALA A 178 0.60 -10.16 10.32
CA ALA A 178 -0.79 -10.45 9.94
C ALA A 178 -0.95 -11.75 9.12
N HIS A 179 0.10 -12.22 8.43
CA HIS A 179 0.08 -13.51 7.72
C HIS A 179 0.34 -14.69 8.67
N HIS A 180 1.14 -14.50 9.73
CA HIS A 180 1.53 -15.55 10.67
C HIS A 180 0.66 -15.66 11.92
N TYR A 181 0.13 -14.55 12.42
CA TYR A 181 -0.55 -14.48 13.71
C TYR A 181 -1.93 -13.84 13.55
N GLY A 182 -2.97 -14.60 13.89
CA GLY A 182 -4.34 -14.13 13.87
C GLY A 182 -5.33 -15.25 13.63
N TYR A 183 -6.61 -14.90 13.61
CA TYR A 183 -7.68 -15.81 13.24
C TYR A 183 -8.01 -15.63 11.76
N ARG A 184 -8.36 -16.73 11.09
CA ARG A 184 -8.85 -16.74 9.71
C ARG A 184 -10.32 -17.20 9.67
N PRO A 185 -11.28 -16.32 10.00
CA PRO A 185 -12.68 -16.72 10.13
C PRO A 185 -13.42 -16.85 8.79
N TYR A 186 -12.89 -16.29 7.70
CA TYR A 186 -13.56 -16.23 6.40
C TYR A 186 -13.02 -17.28 5.41
N ASP A 187 -11.69 -17.33 5.24
CA ASP A 187 -11.02 -18.24 4.30
C ASP A 187 -9.81 -18.87 4.99
N LYS A 188 -9.60 -20.18 4.81
CA LYS A 188 -8.62 -20.96 5.60
C LYS A 188 -7.32 -21.21 4.85
#